data_AF-A0A3M8AKY0-F1
#
_entry.id   AF-A0A3M8AKY0-F1
#
_cell.length_a   1.000
_cell.length_b   1.000
_cell.length_c   1.000
_cell.angle_alpha   90.00
_cell.angle_beta   90.00
_cell.angle_gamma   90.00
#
_symmetry.space_group_name_H-M   'P 1'
#
loop_
_entity.id
_entity.type
_entity.pdbx_description
1 polymer ?
#
loop_
_entity_poly.entity_id
_entity_poly.type
_entity_poly.pdbx_seq_one_letter_code
_entity_poly.pdbx_strand_id
1 'polypeptide(L)'
;MFLEHPHPGQGGRHRRTFTYGLSKRTRPEDFDLYMSLKPRDALAFDINDLRRILKEDGLYTKENRRKIKEYIDYYKEYKHNGINIFGKPK
;
A
#
# COMPACT_ATOMS: atom_id res chain seq x y z
N MET A 1 -2.34 -0.06 -1.10
CA MET A 1 -2.77 1.07 -1.98
C MET A 1 -2.30 0.81 -3.40
N PHE A 2 -3.08 1.14 -4.43
CA PHE A 2 -2.66 1.03 -5.83
C PHE A 2 -2.44 2.42 -6.38
N LEU A 3 -1.17 2.78 -6.56
CA LEU A 3 -0.82 3.98 -7.30
C LEU A 3 -1.10 3.69 -8.77
N GLU A 4 -1.90 4.52 -9.44
CA GLU A 4 -2.16 4.35 -10.86
C GLU A 4 -1.02 4.97 -11.70
N HIS A 5 -0.72 4.35 -12.83
CA HIS A 5 0.31 4.85 -13.75
C HIS A 5 -0.16 6.15 -14.45
N PRO A 6 0.69 7.20 -14.56
CA PRO A 6 0.29 8.50 -15.11
C PRO A 6 0.12 8.55 -16.64
N HIS A 7 0.43 7.46 -17.38
CA HIS A 7 0.31 7.42 -18.84
C HIS A 7 -0.79 6.45 -19.31
N PRO A 8 -1.70 6.85 -20.22
CA PRO A 8 -2.78 6.00 -20.69
C PRO A 8 -2.21 5.00 -21.71
N GLY A 9 -2.21 3.72 -21.36
CA GLY A 9 -1.77 2.66 -22.25
C GLY A 9 -2.15 1.26 -21.78
N GLN A 10 -2.25 1.06 -20.47
CA GLN A 10 -2.86 -0.10 -19.82
C GLN A 10 -3.01 0.26 -18.34
N GLY A 11 -4.24 0.55 -17.89
CA GLY A 11 -4.53 0.85 -16.49
C GLY A 11 -4.04 -0.28 -15.58
N GLY A 12 -3.30 0.07 -14.54
CA GLY A 12 -2.63 -0.92 -13.71
C GLY A 12 -1.85 -0.28 -12.58
N ARG A 13 -1.68 -1.06 -11.51
CA ARG A 13 -0.85 -0.70 -10.36
C ARG A 13 0.53 -0.28 -10.82
N HIS A 14 1.06 0.78 -10.22
CA HIS A 14 2.39 1.29 -10.46
C HIS A 14 3.41 0.17 -10.32
N ARG A 15 4.09 -0.17 -11.42
CA ARG A 15 4.97 -1.35 -11.51
C ARG A 15 6.16 -1.32 -10.55
N ARG A 16 6.44 -0.15 -9.95
CA ARG A 16 7.50 0.05 -8.94
C ARG A 16 7.07 -0.25 -7.51
N THR A 17 5.78 -0.47 -7.26
CA THR A 17 5.32 -0.85 -5.91
C THR A 17 5.85 -2.23 -5.56
N PHE A 18 6.35 -2.42 -4.34
CA PHE A 18 6.94 -3.68 -3.88
C PHE A 18 5.97 -4.85 -4.03
N THR A 19 4.68 -4.59 -3.83
CA THR A 19 3.60 -5.60 -3.93
C THR A 19 3.14 -5.85 -5.37
N TYR A 20 3.67 -5.12 -6.37
CA TYR A 20 3.40 -5.38 -7.77
C TYR A 20 4.03 -6.71 -8.20
N GLY A 21 3.22 -7.65 -8.69
CA GLY A 21 3.69 -8.98 -9.10
C GLY A 21 4.25 -9.84 -7.96
N LEU A 22 4.02 -9.43 -6.71
CA LEU A 22 4.43 -10.21 -5.53
C LEU A 22 3.57 -11.46 -5.43
N SER A 23 4.20 -12.62 -5.61
CA SER A 23 3.54 -13.91 -5.50
C SER A 23 4.52 -14.95 -4.97
N LYS A 24 3.98 -16.00 -4.35
CA LYS A 24 4.78 -17.14 -3.91
C LYS A 24 5.60 -17.80 -5.03
N ARG A 25 5.16 -17.67 -6.29
CA ARG A 25 5.85 -18.23 -7.47
C ARG A 25 7.00 -17.36 -7.97
N THR A 26 6.89 -16.05 -7.84
CA THR A 26 7.87 -15.09 -8.38
C THR A 26 8.91 -14.70 -7.34
N ARG A 27 8.47 -14.47 -6.10
CA ARG A 27 9.31 -13.96 -4.99
C ARG A 27 8.84 -14.60 -3.67
N PRO A 28 9.16 -15.89 -3.44
CA PRO A 28 8.62 -16.65 -2.31
C PRO A 28 8.98 -16.05 -0.95
N GLU A 29 10.25 -15.69 -0.73
CA GLU A 29 10.71 -15.14 0.56
C GLU A 29 10.07 -13.78 0.88
N ASP A 30 10.03 -12.89 -0.10
CA ASP A 30 9.38 -11.58 0.04
C ASP A 30 7.87 -11.71 0.25
N PHE A 31 7.24 -12.69 -0.40
CA PHE A 31 5.82 -12.96 -0.24
C PHE A 31 5.53 -13.47 1.17
N ASP A 32 6.30 -14.44 1.65
CA ASP A 32 6.13 -14.99 3.00
C ASP A 32 6.43 -13.93 4.07
N LEU A 33 7.47 -13.11 3.89
CA LEU A 33 7.77 -11.97 4.75
C LEU A 33 6.61 -10.96 4.79
N TYR A 34 6.12 -10.53 3.63
CA TYR A 34 5.02 -9.56 3.54
C TYR A 34 3.72 -10.12 4.15
N MET A 35 3.42 -11.40 3.90
CA MET A 35 2.23 -12.06 4.46
C MET A 35 2.33 -12.33 5.96
N SER A 36 3.53 -12.35 6.52
CA SER A 36 3.74 -12.46 7.97
C SER A 36 3.47 -11.14 8.72
N LEU A 37 3.40 -10.01 8.02
CA LEU A 37 3.18 -8.70 8.64
C LEU A 37 1.77 -8.57 9.21
N LYS A 38 1.66 -7.91 10.36
CA LYS A 38 0.36 -7.49 10.89
C LYS A 38 -0.29 -6.49 9.93
N PRO A 39 -1.62 -6.39 9.85
CA PRO A 39 -2.30 -5.45 8.96
C PRO A 39 -1.80 -4.00 9.06
N ARG A 40 -1.47 -3.56 10.28
CA ARG A 40 -0.89 -2.22 10.52
C ARG A 40 0.49 -2.06 9.90
N ASP A 41 1.34 -3.06 10.04
CA ASP A 41 2.72 -3.04 9.56
C ASP A 41 2.75 -3.17 8.03
N ALA A 42 1.88 -4.00 7.46
CA ALA A 42 1.67 -4.09 6.02
C ALA A 42 1.20 -2.75 5.42
N LEU A 43 0.25 -2.06 6.07
CA LEU A 43 -0.17 -0.73 5.63
C LEU A 43 0.98 0.28 5.72
N ALA A 44 1.74 0.28 6.83
CA ALA A 44 2.88 1.18 7.00
C ALA A 44 3.94 0.95 5.91
N PHE A 45 4.21 -0.31 5.58
CA PHE A 45 5.12 -0.70 4.51
C PHE A 45 4.66 -0.16 3.15
N ASP A 46 3.40 -0.43 2.76
CA ASP A 46 2.80 0.06 1.52
C ASP A 46 2.86 1.59 1.40
N ILE A 47 2.55 2.31 2.49
CA ILE A 47 2.58 3.78 2.51
C ILE A 47 4.00 4.32 2.36
N ASN A 48 5.00 3.67 2.98
CA ASN A 48 6.38 4.11 2.86
C ASN A 48 6.94 3.87 1.46
N ASP A 49 6.60 2.73 0.86
CA ASP A 49 6.99 2.43 -0.52
C ASP A 49 6.34 3.41 -1.51
N LEU A 50 5.05 3.73 -1.31
CA LEU A 50 4.36 4.76 -2.07
C LEU A 50 5.03 6.13 -1.95
N ARG A 51 5.39 6.54 -0.71
CA ARG A 51 6.08 7.82 -0.47
C ARG A 51 7.42 7.86 -1.16
N ARG A 52 8.16 6.74 -1.18
CA ARG A 52 9.44 6.61 -1.88
C ARG A 52 9.25 6.84 -3.38
N ILE A 53 8.32 6.13 -4.01
CA ILE A 53 8.02 6.27 -5.45
C ILE A 53 7.61 7.71 -5.79
N LEU A 54 6.67 8.29 -5.03
CA LEU A 54 6.22 9.67 -5.28
C LEU A 54 7.35 10.69 -5.13
N LYS A 55 8.31 10.47 -4.23
CA LYS A 55 9.49 11.33 -4.09
C LYS A 55 10.44 11.16 -5.28
N GLU A 56 10.72 9.92 -5.67
CA GLU A 56 11.57 9.59 -6.83
C GLU A 56 11.01 10.18 -8.13
N ASP A 57 9.68 10.23 -8.28
CA ASP A 57 9.00 10.79 -9.46
C ASP A 57 8.77 12.31 -9.36
N GLY A 58 9.18 12.97 -8.27
CA GLY A 58 8.92 14.40 -8.04
C GLY A 58 7.45 14.75 -7.77
N LEU A 59 6.60 13.75 -7.59
CA LEU A 59 5.15 13.86 -7.39
C LEU A 59 4.75 13.92 -5.90
N TYR A 60 5.69 14.07 -4.97
CA TYR A 60 5.41 14.15 -3.54
C TYR A 60 4.88 15.53 -3.10
N THR A 61 3.84 16.01 -3.78
CA THR A 61 3.20 17.32 -3.58
C THR A 61 2.31 17.35 -2.35
N LYS A 62 1.90 18.56 -1.91
CA LYS A 62 0.99 18.76 -0.78
C LYS A 62 -0.36 18.03 -0.98
N GLU A 63 -0.87 17.99 -2.21
CA GLU A 63 -2.11 17.29 -2.55
C GLU A 63 -1.97 15.77 -2.38
N ASN A 64 -0.91 15.16 -2.92
CA ASN A 64 -0.69 13.72 -2.81
C ASN A 64 -0.44 13.30 -1.36
N ARG A 65 0.21 14.15 -0.56
CA ARG A 65 0.34 13.95 0.89
C ARG A 65 -1.01 13.97 1.61
N ARG A 66 -1.94 14.83 1.18
CA ARG A 66 -3.32 14.87 1.71
C ARG A 66 -4.07 13.58 1.38
N LYS A 67 -4.03 13.13 0.12
CA LYS A 67 -4.65 11.86 -0.31
C LYS A 67 -4.10 10.64 0.45
N ILE A 68 -2.78 10.60 0.68
CA ILE A 68 -2.18 9.56 1.52
C ILE A 68 -2.72 9.59 2.95
N LYS A 69 -2.88 10.79 3.54
CA LYS A 69 -3.42 10.93 4.89
C LYS A 69 -4.88 10.47 4.95
N GLU A 70 -5.72 10.91 4.02
CA GLU A 70 -7.13 10.51 3.90
C GLU A 70 -7.25 8.98 3.82
N TYR A 71 -6.38 8.32 3.04
CA TYR A 71 -6.34 6.86 2.93
C TYR A 71 -5.94 6.17 4.25
N ILE A 72 -4.93 6.68 4.94
CA ILE A 72 -4.52 6.14 6.25
C ILE A 72 -5.68 6.26 7.25
N ASP A 73 -6.35 7.41 7.29
CA ASP A 73 -7.45 7.67 8.21
C ASP A 73 -8.66 6.79 7.88
N TYR A 74 -8.99 6.58 6.61
CA TYR A 74 -9.99 5.60 6.17
C TYR A 74 -9.69 4.19 6.71
N TYR A 75 -8.46 3.70 6.57
CA TYR A 75 -8.10 2.35 7.05
C TYR A 75 -8.10 2.25 8.59
N LYS A 76 -7.82 3.33 9.33
CA LYS A 76 -7.92 3.30 10.79
C LYS A 76 -9.34 3.04 11.28
N GLU A 77 -10.32 3.58 10.57
CA GLU A 77 -11.74 3.46 10.90
C GLU A 77 -12.41 2.27 10.20
N TYR A 78 -11.75 1.70 9.20
CA TYR A 78 -12.27 0.58 8.42
C TYR A 78 -12.54 -0.64 9.31
N LYS A 79 -13.79 -1.10 9.25
CA LYS A 79 -14.26 -2.31 9.91
C LYS A 79 -14.76 -3.27 8.84
N HIS A 80 -14.30 -4.52 8.91
CA HIS A 80 -14.81 -5.59 8.07
C HIS A 80 -15.58 -6.58 8.95
N ASN A 81 -16.85 -6.83 8.66
CA ASN A 81 -17.73 -7.70 9.45
C ASN A 81 -17.75 -7.37 10.96
N GLY A 82 -17.71 -6.08 11.30
CA GLY A 82 -17.69 -5.60 12.69
C GLY A 82 -16.33 -5.71 13.41
N ILE A 83 -15.30 -6.27 12.74
CA ILE A 83 -13.95 -6.39 13.27
C ILE A 83 -13.11 -5.23 12.74
N ASN A 84 -12.45 -4.50 13.65
CA ASN A 84 -11.46 -3.50 13.26
C ASN A 84 -10.22 -4.22 12.75
N ILE A 85 -9.76 -3.89 11.53
CA ILE A 85 -8.59 -4.51 10.90
C ILE A 85 -7.28 -4.30 11.69
N PHE A 86 -7.22 -3.28 12.54
CA PHE A 86 -6.14 -3.05 13.50
C PHE A 86 -6.51 -3.40 14.94
N GLY A 87 -7.74 -3.85 15.17
CA GLY A 87 -8.18 -4.37 16.46
C GLY A 87 -7.40 -5.63 16.81
N LYS A 88 -7.06 -5.78 18.09
CA LYS A 88 -6.51 -7.05 18.57
C LYS A 88 -7.58 -8.14 18.40
N PRO A 89 -7.23 -9.35 17.93
CA PRO A 89 -8.14 -10.48 18.06
C PRO A 89 -8.50 -10.64 19.54
N LYS A 90 -9.80 -10.82 19.83
CA LYS A 90 -10.31 -11.13 21.17
C LYS A 90 -9.92 -12.55 21.56
#